data_AF-A0AAU6P5M8-F1
#
_entry.id   AF-A0AAU6P5M8-F1
#
_cell.length_a   1.000
_cell.length_b   1.000
_cell.length_c   1.000
_cell.angle_alpha   90.00
_cell.angle_beta   90.00
_cell.angle_gamma   90.00
#
_symmetry.space_group_name_H-M   'P 1'
#
loop_
_entity.id
_entity.type
_entity.pdbx_description
1 polymer ?
#
loop_
_entity_poly.entity_id
_entity_poly.type
_entity_poly.pdbx_seq_one_letter_code
_entity_poly.pdbx_strand_id
1 'polypeptide(L)'
;MTLHAAIEKLLKEKGTSMSTNEIATELNKNKWYQKKDGSEISAFQIHGRTRNYPNIFDRQGSLVSLKNGTFQSERKPTKKLISKKKSVTKTTNSDEQYVIDLCDRVLNSKASRQHKFDFLLGDPNSNGISAKLPVDAYYQELNLVVEYRERQHTESVNFFDKPNKLTVSGVHRGEQRKIYDQRRDELLPKNGIELIKISYYDFEYDNRKRILRNEKDDIKTIEKLIKTEKSTNGNNV
;
A
#
# COMPACT_ATOMS: atom_id res chain seq x y z
N MET A 1 -5.86 8.42 -32.60
CA MET A 1 -4.46 8.24 -32.12
C MET A 1 -4.47 7.26 -30.94
N THR A 2 -3.49 6.36 -30.83
CA THR A 2 -3.35 5.48 -29.66
C THR A 2 -2.62 6.22 -28.53
N LEU A 3 -2.74 5.74 -27.28
CA LEU A 3 -2.06 6.37 -26.15
C LEU A 3 -0.52 6.34 -26.30
N HIS A 4 0.07 5.24 -26.79
CA HIS A 4 1.53 5.19 -27.00
C HIS A 4 1.96 6.15 -28.11
N ALA A 5 1.20 6.30 -29.19
CA ALA A 5 1.51 7.25 -30.26
C ALA A 5 1.42 8.71 -29.76
N ALA A 6 0.46 9.01 -28.88
CA ALA A 6 0.36 10.32 -28.23
C ALA A 6 1.57 10.60 -27.32
N ILE A 7 2.01 9.61 -26.53
CA ILE A 7 3.20 9.75 -25.67
C ILE A 7 4.46 9.93 -26.52
N GLU A 8 4.62 9.16 -27.59
CA GLU A 8 5.75 9.27 -28.51
C GLU A 8 5.79 10.65 -29.18
N LYS A 9 4.64 11.12 -29.70
CA LYS A 9 4.50 12.47 -30.27
C LYS A 9 4.90 13.55 -29.26
N LEU A 10 4.41 13.45 -28.03
CA LEU A 10 4.74 14.41 -26.98
C LEU A 10 6.23 14.44 -26.66
N LEU A 11 6.86 13.28 -26.50
CA LEU A 11 8.30 13.21 -26.21
C LEU A 11 9.15 13.70 -27.39
N LYS A 12 8.68 13.51 -28.65
CA LYS A 12 9.31 14.12 -29.84
C LYS A 12 9.23 15.64 -29.81
N GLU A 13 8.06 16.21 -29.49
CA GLU A 13 7.88 17.66 -29.45
C GLU A 13 8.66 18.34 -28.31
N LYS A 14 8.75 17.68 -27.15
CA LYS A 14 9.48 18.22 -25.99
C LYS A 14 10.98 17.97 -26.06
N GLY A 15 11.44 17.03 -26.89
CA GLY A 15 12.85 16.71 -27.11
C GLY A 15 13.61 16.20 -25.88
N THR A 16 12.91 15.94 -24.78
CA THR A 16 13.50 15.64 -23.46
C THR A 16 12.68 14.59 -22.71
N SER A 17 13.30 13.94 -21.72
CA SER A 17 12.60 13.00 -20.85
C SER A 17 11.57 13.71 -19.98
N MET A 18 10.40 13.12 -19.82
CA MET A 18 9.32 13.65 -18.96
C MET A 18 8.90 12.60 -17.94
N SER A 19 8.42 13.03 -16.77
CA SER A 19 7.81 12.12 -15.82
C SER A 19 6.44 11.65 -16.31
N THR A 20 5.99 10.48 -15.85
CA THR A 20 4.65 9.95 -16.14
C THR A 20 3.51 10.90 -15.73
N ASN A 21 3.72 11.74 -14.72
CA ASN A 21 2.76 12.76 -14.30
C ASN A 21 2.71 13.91 -15.31
N GLU A 22 3.87 14.45 -15.70
CA GLU A 22 3.92 15.55 -16.68
C GLU A 22 3.36 15.12 -18.04
N ILE A 23 3.64 13.89 -18.46
CA ILE A 23 3.08 13.30 -19.68
C ILE A 23 1.56 13.21 -19.58
N ALA A 24 1.02 12.71 -18.47
CA ALA A 24 -0.43 12.61 -18.28
C ALA A 24 -1.10 13.99 -18.30
N THR A 25 -0.56 14.95 -17.55
CA THR A 25 -1.05 16.34 -17.49
C THR A 25 -1.05 16.98 -18.88
N GLU A 26 0.05 16.88 -19.62
CA GLU A 26 0.16 17.53 -20.93
C GLU A 26 -0.77 16.87 -21.96
N LEU A 27 -0.89 15.54 -21.95
CA LEU A 27 -1.82 14.83 -22.83
C LEU A 27 -3.30 15.12 -22.52
N ASN A 28 -3.65 15.25 -21.23
CA ASN A 28 -5.00 15.65 -20.82
C ASN A 28 -5.31 17.10 -21.20
N LYS A 29 -4.29 17.98 -21.19
CA LYS A 29 -4.40 19.40 -21.58
C LYS A 29 -4.55 19.57 -23.09
N ASN A 30 -3.70 18.90 -23.88
CA ASN A 30 -3.68 19.04 -25.33
C ASN A 30 -4.71 18.15 -26.06
N LYS A 31 -5.34 17.21 -25.33
CA LYS A 31 -6.39 16.31 -25.80
C LYS A 31 -5.98 15.44 -27.00
N TRP A 32 -4.68 15.19 -27.22
CA TRP A 32 -4.20 14.34 -28.34
C TRP A 32 -4.59 12.87 -28.20
N TYR A 33 -4.90 12.44 -26.98
CA TYR A 33 -5.57 11.17 -26.72
C TYR A 33 -6.70 11.41 -25.73
N GLN A 34 -7.87 10.84 -26.00
CA GLN A 34 -8.99 10.82 -25.08
C GLN A 34 -9.44 9.39 -24.88
N LYS A 35 -9.78 9.04 -23.63
CA LYS A 35 -10.36 7.74 -23.32
C LYS A 35 -11.78 7.67 -23.90
N LYS A 36 -12.24 6.45 -24.20
CA LYS A 36 -13.62 6.22 -24.66
C LYS A 36 -14.67 6.67 -23.63
N ASP A 37 -14.34 6.57 -22.35
CA ASP A 37 -15.18 6.97 -21.22
C ASP A 37 -15.08 8.47 -20.88
N GLY A 38 -14.29 9.25 -21.64
CA GLY A 38 -14.09 10.69 -21.43
C GLY A 38 -13.25 11.08 -20.21
N SER A 39 -12.89 10.13 -19.35
CA SER A 39 -12.10 10.42 -18.16
C SER A 39 -10.63 10.71 -18.48
N GLU A 40 -9.93 11.33 -17.52
CA GLU A 40 -8.54 11.73 -17.68
C GLU A 40 -7.57 10.55 -17.72
N ILE A 41 -6.48 10.72 -18.46
CA ILE A 41 -5.35 9.80 -18.50
C ILE A 41 -4.59 9.94 -17.18
N SER A 42 -4.35 8.84 -16.48
CA SER A 42 -3.54 8.85 -15.25
C SER A 42 -2.08 8.52 -15.53
N ALA A 43 -1.19 8.99 -14.66
CA ALA A 43 0.23 8.66 -14.72
C ALA A 43 0.50 7.14 -14.66
N PHE A 44 -0.35 6.38 -13.97
CA PHE A 44 -0.26 4.92 -13.92
C PHE A 44 -0.53 4.28 -15.29
N GLN A 45 -1.45 4.85 -16.08
CA GLN A 45 -1.71 4.38 -17.44
C GLN A 45 -0.54 4.72 -18.37
N ILE A 46 0.09 5.89 -18.21
CA ILE A 46 1.34 6.22 -18.93
C ILE A 46 2.44 5.22 -18.56
N HIS A 47 2.59 4.93 -17.26
CA HIS A 47 3.56 3.97 -16.75
C HIS A 47 3.36 2.58 -17.37
N GLY A 48 2.16 2.02 -17.26
CA GLY A 48 1.82 0.71 -17.82
C GLY A 48 1.99 0.68 -19.34
N ARG A 49 1.57 1.75 -20.05
CA ARG A 49 1.65 1.79 -21.50
C ARG A 49 3.09 1.78 -21.98
N THR A 50 3.93 2.68 -21.49
CA THR A 50 5.32 2.81 -21.94
C THR A 50 6.18 1.59 -21.56
N ARG A 51 5.88 0.91 -20.45
CA ARG A 51 6.51 -0.38 -20.10
C ARG A 51 6.26 -1.48 -21.14
N ASN A 52 5.11 -1.45 -21.82
CA ASN A 52 4.76 -2.45 -22.85
C ASN A 52 5.36 -2.16 -24.23
N TYR A 53 6.07 -1.03 -24.40
CA TYR A 53 6.75 -0.67 -25.65
C TYR A 53 8.24 -0.35 -25.40
N PRO A 54 9.04 -1.32 -24.93
CA PRO A 54 10.47 -1.13 -24.67
C PRO A 54 11.31 -0.83 -25.93
N ASN A 55 10.73 -1.07 -27.11
CA ASN A 55 11.37 -0.70 -28.38
C ASN A 55 11.23 0.80 -28.71
N ILE A 56 10.29 1.50 -28.06
CA ILE A 56 9.98 2.91 -28.31
C ILE A 56 10.44 3.77 -27.13
N PHE A 57 10.20 3.32 -25.90
CA PHE A 57 10.44 4.09 -24.69
C PHE A 57 11.56 3.49 -23.84
N ASP A 58 12.40 4.37 -23.30
CA ASP A 58 13.30 4.05 -22.19
C ASP A 58 12.75 4.67 -20.90
N ARG A 59 12.96 3.98 -19.77
CA ARG A 59 12.32 4.29 -18.49
C ARG A 59 13.31 4.19 -17.34
N GLN A 60 13.34 5.24 -16.53
CA GLN A 60 14.06 5.26 -15.25
C GLN A 60 13.08 5.65 -14.14
N GLY A 61 12.51 4.64 -13.47
CA GLY A 61 11.44 4.85 -12.49
C GLY A 61 10.21 5.50 -13.12
N SER A 62 9.89 6.73 -12.71
CA SER A 62 8.78 7.52 -13.26
C SER A 62 9.15 8.37 -14.48
N LEU A 63 10.43 8.46 -14.86
CA LEU A 63 10.88 9.18 -16.05
C LEU A 63 10.75 8.30 -17.30
N VAL A 64 10.34 8.93 -18.41
CA VAL A 64 10.17 8.30 -19.71
C VAL A 64 10.87 9.16 -20.76
N SER A 65 11.67 8.52 -21.60
CA SER A 65 12.29 9.09 -22.79
C SER A 65 12.04 8.20 -24.01
N LEU A 66 12.40 8.69 -25.19
CA LEU A 66 12.49 7.84 -26.39
C LEU A 66 13.83 7.10 -26.36
N LYS A 67 13.89 5.89 -26.93
CA LYS A 67 15.09 5.02 -26.90
C LYS A 67 16.36 5.66 -27.51
N ASN A 68 16.20 6.65 -28.39
CA ASN A 68 17.30 7.43 -28.99
C ASN A 68 17.36 8.88 -28.46
N GLY A 69 16.60 9.19 -27.40
CA GLY A 69 16.54 10.52 -26.79
C GLY A 69 17.59 10.70 -25.71
N THR A 70 18.07 11.93 -25.53
CA THR A 70 19.02 12.29 -24.48
C THR A 70 18.28 12.49 -23.15
N PHE A 71 18.75 11.85 -22.08
CA PHE A 71 18.35 12.18 -20.70
C PHE A 71 19.08 13.47 -20.28
N GLN A 72 18.68 14.62 -20.83
CA GLN A 72 19.26 15.91 -20.42
C GLN A 72 18.42 16.52 -19.30
N SER A 73 19.05 16.65 -18.13
CA SER A 73 18.54 17.27 -16.93
C SER A 73 18.48 18.79 -17.09
N GLU A 74 17.45 19.33 -17.71
CA GLU A 74 17.11 20.75 -17.54
C GLU A 74 16.35 20.96 -16.23
N ARG A 75 17.10 21.06 -15.13
CA ARG A 75 16.56 21.61 -13.87
C ARG A 75 16.36 23.11 -14.06
N LYS A 76 15.11 23.57 -14.17
CA LYS A 76 14.79 24.97 -13.87
C LYS A 76 15.01 25.21 -12.36
N PRO A 77 15.74 26.27 -11.96
CA PRO A 77 16.07 26.50 -10.55
C PRO A 77 14.85 27.04 -9.81
N THR A 78 14.30 26.29 -8.87
CA THR A 78 13.40 26.83 -7.85
C THR A 78 13.84 26.39 -6.45
N LYS A 79 14.36 27.39 -5.72
CA LYS A 79 14.54 27.53 -4.26
C LYS A 79 15.02 26.31 -3.45
N LYS A 80 16.32 26.38 -3.10
CA LYS A 80 17.03 25.89 -1.91
C LYS A 80 16.18 25.03 -0.95
N LEU A 81 16.28 23.70 -1.08
CA LEU A 81 15.95 22.78 0.02
C LEU A 81 17.18 22.63 0.91
N ILE A 82 17.03 23.11 2.14
CA ILE A 82 17.98 22.94 3.24
C ILE A 82 18.27 21.45 3.39
N SER A 83 19.55 21.10 3.33
CA SER A 83 20.08 19.77 3.59
C SER A 83 19.72 19.31 5.00
N LYS A 84 18.74 18.41 5.12
CA LYS A 84 18.60 17.59 6.33
C LYS A 84 19.33 16.26 6.12
N LYS A 85 20.32 16.07 6.99
CA LYS A 85 21.23 14.93 7.10
C LYS A 85 20.47 13.60 6.95
N LYS A 86 20.96 12.74 6.07
CA LYS A 86 20.55 11.33 5.97
C LYS A 86 20.97 10.62 7.26
N SER A 87 20.03 10.31 8.15
CA SER A 87 20.19 9.13 9.00
C SER A 87 19.80 7.92 8.14
N VAL A 88 20.81 7.10 7.85
CA VAL A 88 20.65 5.85 7.14
C VAL A 88 20.10 4.82 8.12
N THR A 89 18.79 4.63 8.12
CA THR A 89 18.21 3.34 8.47
C THR A 89 17.53 2.80 7.22
N LYS A 90 18.00 1.64 6.78
CA LYS A 90 17.49 0.88 5.64
C LYS A 90 16.10 0.36 6.03
N THR A 91 15.11 1.26 6.05
CA THR A 91 13.76 0.91 6.46
C THR A 91 13.11 0.08 5.36
N THR A 92 12.60 -1.06 5.76
CA THR A 92 11.62 -1.85 5.02
C THR A 92 10.49 -0.93 4.53
N ASN A 93 10.16 -1.06 3.25
CA ASN A 93 9.37 -0.08 2.51
C ASN A 93 7.84 -0.23 2.70
N SER A 94 7.41 -1.06 3.67
CA SER A 94 6.00 -1.30 3.99
C SER A 94 5.63 -0.58 5.29
N ASP A 95 4.43 -0.02 5.33
CA ASP A 95 3.91 0.66 6.51
C ASP A 95 3.49 -0.34 7.61
N GLU A 96 3.06 -1.55 7.22
CA GLU A 96 2.84 -2.68 8.15
C GLU A 96 4.10 -2.92 9.00
N GLN A 97 5.23 -3.17 8.35
CA GLN A 97 6.48 -3.41 9.07
C GLN A 97 6.89 -2.22 9.94
N TYR A 98 6.71 -0.99 9.44
CA TYR A 98 7.03 0.23 10.19
C TYR A 98 6.21 0.34 11.49
N VAL A 99 4.89 0.16 11.40
CA VAL A 99 3.98 0.25 12.54
C VAL A 99 4.25 -0.87 13.54
N ILE A 100 4.46 -2.10 13.08
CA ILE A 100 4.73 -3.21 13.99
C ILE A 100 6.10 -3.03 14.68
N ASP A 101 7.12 -2.50 13.99
CA ASP A 101 8.40 -2.20 14.63
C ASP A 101 8.30 -1.08 15.67
N LEU A 102 7.36 -0.15 15.53
CA LEU A 102 7.03 0.82 16.59
C LEU A 102 6.29 0.13 17.75
N CYS A 103 5.34 -0.77 17.47
CA CYS A 103 4.64 -1.54 18.50
C CYS A 103 5.61 -2.38 19.34
N ASP A 104 6.60 -3.02 18.72
CA ASP A 104 7.64 -3.77 19.44
C ASP A 104 8.38 -2.90 20.46
N ARG A 105 8.68 -1.64 20.09
CA ARG A 105 9.37 -0.68 20.95
C ARG A 105 8.48 -0.23 22.09
N VAL A 106 7.22 0.12 21.80
CA VAL A 106 6.24 0.57 22.80
C VAL A 106 5.91 -0.54 23.80
N LEU A 107 5.78 -1.78 23.33
CA LEU A 107 5.49 -2.95 24.16
C LEU A 107 6.75 -3.58 24.79
N ASN A 108 7.94 -3.09 24.42
CA ASN A 108 9.23 -3.63 24.84
C ASN A 108 9.33 -5.15 24.63
N SER A 109 8.79 -5.66 23.52
CA SER A 109 8.74 -7.09 23.19
C SER A 109 8.78 -7.29 21.68
N LYS A 110 9.30 -8.44 21.22
CA LYS A 110 9.34 -8.78 19.79
C LYS A 110 8.18 -9.69 19.43
N ALA A 111 7.28 -9.23 18.57
CA ALA A 111 6.16 -10.06 18.13
C ALA A 111 6.59 -11.17 17.17
N SER A 112 5.89 -12.29 17.23
CA SER A 112 5.86 -13.32 16.19
C SER A 112 5.12 -12.77 14.96
N ARG A 113 5.84 -12.53 13.87
CA ARG A 113 5.28 -11.99 12.61
C ARG A 113 4.55 -13.08 11.82
N GLN A 114 3.43 -12.74 11.19
CA GLN A 114 2.63 -13.69 10.39
C GLN A 114 2.26 -14.97 11.17
N HIS A 115 2.04 -14.84 12.47
CA HIS A 115 1.77 -15.96 13.37
C HIS A 115 0.49 -16.67 12.97
N LYS A 116 0.44 -17.99 13.12
CA LYS A 116 -0.70 -18.83 12.69
C LYS A 116 -1.19 -19.67 13.84
N PHE A 117 -2.39 -19.36 14.32
CA PHE A 117 -3.08 -20.17 15.31
C PHE A 117 -3.75 -21.39 14.68
N ASP A 118 -3.87 -22.48 15.43
CA ASP A 118 -4.53 -23.70 14.98
C ASP A 118 -6.04 -23.52 14.80
N PHE A 119 -6.66 -22.67 15.62
CA PHE A 119 -8.10 -22.39 15.57
C PHE A 119 -8.49 -21.36 14.50
N LEU A 120 -7.53 -20.60 13.96
CA LEU A 120 -7.80 -19.50 13.04
C LEU A 120 -7.63 -19.97 11.59
N LEU A 121 -8.71 -20.51 11.02
CA LEU A 121 -8.70 -21.19 9.72
C LEU A 121 -9.45 -20.41 8.63
N GLY A 122 -8.93 -20.51 7.41
CA GLY A 122 -9.55 -20.06 6.17
C GLY A 122 -10.61 -21.03 5.65
N ASP A 123 -11.08 -20.78 4.45
CA ASP A 123 -12.07 -21.64 3.79
C ASP A 123 -11.48 -23.01 3.46
N PRO A 124 -12.24 -24.10 3.67
CA PRO A 124 -11.80 -25.42 3.24
C PRO A 124 -11.74 -25.50 1.72
N ASN A 125 -10.75 -26.22 1.20
CA ASN A 125 -10.69 -26.57 -0.21
C ASN A 125 -11.60 -27.76 -0.55
N SER A 126 -11.59 -28.22 -1.80
CA SER A 126 -12.37 -29.36 -2.27
C SER A 126 -12.12 -30.67 -1.51
N ASN A 127 -10.98 -30.77 -0.80
CA ASN A 127 -10.59 -31.93 -0.01
C ASN A 127 -10.86 -31.74 1.48
N GLY A 128 -11.58 -30.68 1.87
CA GLY A 128 -11.90 -30.36 3.27
C GLY A 128 -10.74 -29.75 4.06
N ILE A 129 -9.63 -29.40 3.42
CA ILE A 129 -8.43 -28.87 4.10
C ILE A 129 -8.50 -27.34 4.14
N SER A 130 -8.42 -26.75 5.33
CA SER A 130 -8.34 -25.30 5.52
C SER A 130 -6.91 -24.85 5.83
N ALA A 131 -6.50 -23.73 5.23
CA ALA A 131 -5.23 -23.09 5.57
C ALA A 131 -5.37 -22.22 6.84
N LYS A 132 -4.36 -22.20 7.70
CA LYS A 132 -4.30 -21.27 8.84
C LYS A 132 -4.11 -19.84 8.35
N LEU A 133 -4.90 -18.90 8.88
CA LEU A 133 -4.79 -17.49 8.56
C LEU A 133 -3.67 -16.87 9.41
N PRO A 134 -2.73 -16.14 8.79
CA PRO A 134 -1.72 -15.41 9.55
C PRO A 134 -2.31 -14.16 10.21
N VAL A 135 -1.78 -13.80 11.37
CA VAL A 135 -1.93 -12.48 11.98
C VAL A 135 -0.65 -11.67 11.82
N ASP A 136 -0.73 -10.35 11.71
CA ASP A 136 0.45 -9.53 11.38
C ASP A 136 1.52 -9.61 12.47
N ALA A 137 1.13 -9.45 13.73
CA ALA A 137 2.02 -9.47 14.88
C ALA A 137 1.36 -10.04 16.13
N TYR A 138 1.94 -11.12 16.68
CA TYR A 138 1.49 -11.72 17.94
C TYR A 138 2.54 -11.57 19.04
N TYR A 139 2.15 -10.92 20.13
CA TYR A 139 2.93 -10.77 21.36
C TYR A 139 2.49 -11.82 22.38
N GLN A 140 3.16 -12.96 22.38
CA GLN A 140 2.77 -14.15 23.14
C GLN A 140 2.64 -13.88 24.64
N GLU A 141 3.63 -13.20 25.24
CA GLU A 141 3.64 -12.90 26.68
C GLU A 141 2.49 -11.96 27.11
N LEU A 142 1.94 -11.20 26.16
CA LEU A 142 0.85 -10.26 26.40
C LEU A 142 -0.51 -10.81 25.97
N ASN A 143 -0.57 -12.01 25.36
CA ASN A 143 -1.74 -12.53 24.66
C ASN A 143 -2.40 -11.47 23.75
N LEU A 144 -1.58 -10.74 23.01
CA LEU A 144 -2.01 -9.59 22.21
C LEU A 144 -1.64 -9.80 20.74
N VAL A 145 -2.60 -9.59 19.86
CA VAL A 145 -2.40 -9.45 18.42
C VAL A 145 -2.55 -7.98 18.02
N VAL A 146 -1.63 -7.50 17.19
CA VAL A 146 -1.73 -6.22 16.50
C VAL A 146 -1.88 -6.48 15.00
N GLU A 147 -2.95 -5.96 14.40
CA GLU A 147 -3.20 -6.01 12.95
C GLU A 147 -3.08 -4.58 12.38
N TYR A 148 -2.34 -4.43 11.28
CA TYR A 148 -2.23 -3.17 10.55
C TYR A 148 -3.13 -3.18 9.31
N ARG A 149 -4.21 -2.39 9.36
CA ARG A 149 -5.18 -2.28 8.27
C ARG A 149 -4.72 -1.23 7.24
N GLU A 150 -4.07 -1.71 6.17
CA GLU A 150 -3.74 -0.89 5.00
C GLU A 150 -4.97 -0.44 4.18
N ARG A 151 -4.76 0.45 3.19
CA ARG A 151 -5.74 0.92 2.17
C ARG A 151 -6.67 -0.15 1.61
N GLN A 152 -6.19 -1.39 1.51
CA GLN A 152 -6.89 -2.47 0.81
C GLN A 152 -8.16 -2.93 1.51
N HIS A 153 -8.48 -2.40 2.71
CA HIS A 153 -9.74 -2.66 3.41
C HIS A 153 -10.81 -1.58 3.19
N THR A 154 -10.48 -0.41 2.59
CA THR A 154 -11.43 0.70 2.42
C THR A 154 -11.82 1.01 0.97
N GLU A 155 -11.05 0.54 -0.03
CA GLU A 155 -11.36 0.73 -1.45
C GLU A 155 -11.12 -0.57 -2.22
N SER A 156 -12.10 -1.00 -3.02
CA SER A 156 -11.95 -2.11 -3.96
C SER A 156 -10.88 -1.77 -5.00
N VAL A 157 -9.83 -2.59 -5.08
CA VAL A 157 -8.75 -2.43 -6.07
C VAL A 157 -8.83 -3.61 -7.03
N ASN A 158 -9.27 -3.36 -8.27
CA ASN A 158 -9.46 -4.37 -9.32
C ASN A 158 -8.27 -5.35 -9.52
N PHE A 159 -7.05 -4.93 -9.21
CA PHE A 159 -5.84 -5.76 -9.32
C PHE A 159 -5.71 -6.81 -8.19
N PHE A 160 -6.15 -6.47 -6.97
CA PHE A 160 -6.11 -7.37 -5.81
C PHE A 160 -7.39 -8.19 -5.65
N ASP A 161 -8.54 -7.59 -5.95
CA ASP A 161 -9.84 -8.22 -5.78
C ASP A 161 -10.10 -9.33 -6.79
N LYS A 162 -9.35 -9.31 -7.91
CA LYS A 162 -9.48 -10.25 -9.03
C LYS A 162 -10.98 -10.50 -9.31
N PRO A 163 -11.76 -9.47 -9.69
CA PRO A 163 -13.20 -9.59 -9.85
C PRO A 163 -13.62 -10.61 -10.93
N ASN A 164 -12.67 -11.12 -11.73
CA ASN A 164 -12.91 -12.16 -12.73
C ASN A 164 -12.37 -13.55 -12.31
N LYS A 165 -11.96 -13.73 -11.04
CA LYS A 165 -11.45 -15.01 -10.52
C LYS A 165 -12.05 -15.30 -9.16
N LEU A 166 -12.91 -16.32 -9.10
CA LEU A 166 -13.49 -16.80 -7.86
C LEU A 166 -12.43 -17.52 -7.02
N THR A 167 -12.56 -17.40 -5.71
CA THR A 167 -11.80 -18.18 -4.74
C THR A 167 -12.38 -19.59 -4.61
N VAL A 168 -11.73 -20.48 -3.85
CA VAL A 168 -12.21 -21.85 -3.60
C VAL A 168 -13.62 -21.91 -3.00
N SER A 169 -14.04 -20.86 -2.31
CA SER A 169 -15.36 -20.69 -1.70
C SER A 169 -16.37 -19.98 -2.61
N GLY A 170 -16.04 -19.73 -3.88
CA GLY A 170 -16.96 -19.13 -4.85
C GLY A 170 -17.16 -17.62 -4.71
N VAL A 171 -16.44 -16.95 -3.80
CA VAL A 171 -16.47 -15.49 -3.62
C VAL A 171 -15.26 -14.81 -4.26
N HIS A 172 -15.34 -13.50 -4.50
CA HIS A 172 -14.18 -12.72 -4.96
C HIS A 172 -13.12 -12.60 -3.86
N ARG A 173 -11.86 -12.38 -4.25
CA ARG A 173 -10.74 -12.36 -3.29
C ARG A 173 -10.90 -11.24 -2.25
N GLY A 174 -11.45 -10.09 -2.63
CA GLY A 174 -11.73 -8.99 -1.72
C GLY A 174 -12.77 -9.33 -0.65
N GLU A 175 -13.85 -10.02 -1.04
CA GLU A 175 -14.88 -10.49 -0.12
C GLU A 175 -14.35 -11.56 0.84
N GLN A 176 -13.53 -12.49 0.33
CA GLN A 176 -12.84 -13.47 1.17
C GLN A 176 -11.95 -12.81 2.23
N ARG A 177 -11.27 -11.70 1.91
CA ARG A 177 -10.46 -10.96 2.90
C ARG A 177 -11.34 -10.39 4.01
N LYS A 178 -12.47 -9.79 3.67
CA LYS A 178 -13.42 -9.27 4.67
C LYS A 178 -13.92 -10.37 5.61
N ILE A 179 -14.24 -11.54 5.07
CA ILE A 179 -14.62 -12.71 5.87
C ILE A 179 -13.49 -13.12 6.82
N TYR A 180 -12.24 -13.13 6.34
CA TYR A 180 -11.09 -13.50 7.15
C TYR A 180 -10.77 -12.46 8.23
N ASP A 181 -10.94 -11.17 7.94
CA ASP A 181 -10.79 -10.10 8.94
C ASP A 181 -11.84 -10.23 10.03
N GLN A 182 -13.10 -10.52 9.65
CA GLN A 182 -14.17 -10.79 10.60
C GLN A 182 -13.87 -12.03 11.46
N ARG A 183 -13.33 -13.11 10.88
CA ARG A 183 -12.90 -14.28 11.65
C ARG A 183 -11.83 -13.94 12.69
N ARG A 184 -10.88 -13.05 12.37
CA ARG A 184 -9.90 -12.57 13.37
C ARG A 184 -10.58 -11.77 14.47
N ASP A 185 -11.46 -10.85 14.10
CA ASP A 185 -12.24 -10.01 15.02
C ASP A 185 -13.07 -10.85 16.01
N GLU A 186 -13.61 -11.99 15.56
CA GLU A 186 -14.42 -12.87 16.41
C GLU A 186 -13.62 -13.94 17.17
N LEU A 187 -12.67 -14.60 16.52
CA LEU A 187 -12.02 -15.79 17.07
C LEU A 187 -10.86 -15.46 18.00
N LEU A 188 -10.12 -14.37 17.77
CA LEU A 188 -9.02 -14.00 18.68
C LEU A 188 -9.57 -13.69 20.09
N PRO A 189 -10.58 -12.82 20.26
CA PRO A 189 -11.12 -12.54 21.60
C PRO A 189 -11.78 -13.76 22.25
N LYS A 190 -12.50 -14.60 21.46
CA LYS A 190 -13.08 -15.85 21.97
C LYS A 190 -12.05 -16.82 22.53
N ASN A 191 -10.80 -16.75 22.08
CA ASN A 191 -9.69 -17.56 22.59
C ASN A 191 -8.82 -16.81 23.62
N GLY A 192 -9.32 -15.70 24.18
CA GLY A 192 -8.62 -14.93 25.21
C GLY A 192 -7.45 -14.10 24.69
N ILE A 193 -7.40 -13.86 23.37
CA ILE A 193 -6.36 -13.05 22.73
C ILE A 193 -6.91 -11.65 22.46
N GLU A 194 -6.28 -10.64 23.03
CA GLU A 194 -6.60 -9.24 22.78
C GLU A 194 -6.24 -8.89 21.33
N LEU A 195 -7.08 -8.09 20.67
CA LEU A 195 -6.85 -7.66 19.29
C LEU A 195 -6.88 -6.14 19.20
N ILE A 196 -5.74 -5.55 18.83
CA ILE A 196 -5.62 -4.13 18.51
C ILE A 196 -5.49 -3.97 17.00
N LYS A 197 -6.30 -3.07 16.45
CA LYS A 197 -6.29 -2.76 15.01
C LYS A 197 -5.80 -1.35 14.81
N ILE A 198 -4.70 -1.22 14.08
CA ILE A 198 -4.10 0.07 13.75
C ILE A 198 -4.33 0.35 12.28
N SER A 199 -4.76 1.55 11.94
CA SER A 199 -5.02 2.00 10.58
C SER A 199 -4.05 3.10 10.18
N TYR A 200 -3.85 3.29 8.87
CA TYR A 200 -3.13 4.47 8.40
C TYR A 200 -3.83 5.78 8.80
N TYR A 201 -5.14 5.75 9.08
CA TYR A 201 -5.91 6.92 9.56
C TYR A 201 -5.47 7.42 10.93
N ASP A 202 -4.76 6.59 11.71
CA ASP A 202 -4.24 6.98 13.02
C ASP A 202 -2.99 7.86 12.92
N PHE A 203 -2.39 7.95 11.74
CA PHE A 203 -1.14 8.67 11.48
C PHE A 203 -1.36 9.81 10.48
N GLU A 204 -0.35 10.66 10.34
CA GLU A 204 -0.25 11.54 9.17
C GLU A 204 0.07 10.70 7.92
N TYR A 205 -0.60 10.97 6.81
CA TYR A 205 -0.43 10.19 5.57
C TYR A 205 -0.45 11.05 4.30
N ASP A 206 0.24 10.58 3.26
CA ASP A 206 0.27 11.22 1.94
C ASP A 206 -1.05 11.02 1.18
N ASN A 207 -1.24 11.70 0.05
CA ASN A 207 -2.42 11.50 -0.80
C ASN A 207 -2.55 10.06 -1.38
N ARG A 208 -1.51 9.24 -1.23
CA ARG A 208 -1.53 7.80 -1.55
C ARG A 208 -1.81 6.96 -0.30
N LYS A 209 -2.23 7.58 0.81
CA LYS A 209 -2.56 6.94 2.09
C LYS A 209 -1.41 6.10 2.63
N ARG A 210 -0.17 6.58 2.45
CA ARG A 210 1.04 6.02 3.06
C ARG A 210 1.49 6.91 4.20
N ILE A 211 1.99 6.30 5.27
CA ILE A 211 2.35 7.04 6.49
C ILE A 211 3.48 8.04 6.19
N LEU A 212 3.27 9.31 6.54
CA LEU A 212 4.29 10.34 6.59
C LEU A 212 5.10 10.17 7.88
N ARG A 213 5.99 9.18 7.87
CA ARG A 213 6.71 8.68 9.04
C ARG A 213 7.35 9.80 9.86
N ASN A 214 6.89 9.95 11.08
CA ASN A 214 7.45 10.80 12.12
C ASN A 214 7.49 9.99 13.42
N GLU A 215 8.56 9.22 13.58
CA GLU A 215 8.71 8.25 14.66
C GLU A 215 8.38 8.81 16.06
N LYS A 216 8.73 10.07 16.34
CA LYS A 216 8.46 10.68 17.66
C LYS A 216 6.96 10.82 17.93
N ASP A 217 6.19 11.21 16.93
CA ASP A 217 4.75 11.41 17.08
C ASP A 217 3.99 10.09 16.85
N ASP A 218 4.47 9.25 15.93
CA ASP A 218 3.91 7.92 15.66
C ASP A 218 4.01 6.98 16.87
N ILE A 219 5.12 7.05 17.64
CA ILE A 219 5.23 6.33 18.93
C ILE A 219 4.13 6.77 19.89
N LYS A 220 3.88 8.08 20.03
CA LYS A 220 2.84 8.59 20.94
C LYS A 220 1.44 8.15 20.49
N THR A 221 1.19 8.13 19.18
CA THR A 221 -0.05 7.61 18.62
C THR A 221 -0.25 6.15 19.03
N ILE A 222 0.77 5.30 18.85
CA ILE A 222 0.71 3.88 19.21
C ILE A 222 0.52 3.68 20.73
N GLU A 223 1.26 4.42 21.56
CA GLU A 223 1.08 4.40 23.02
C GLU A 223 -0.36 4.73 23.42
N LYS A 224 -0.95 5.75 22.79
CA LYS A 224 -2.34 6.14 23.03
C LYS A 224 -3.31 5.04 22.63
N LEU A 225 -3.17 4.47 21.44
CA LEU A 225 -4.03 3.39 20.93
C LEU A 225 -3.99 2.17 21.86
N ILE A 226 -2.79 1.71 22.22
CA ILE A 226 -2.60 0.56 23.10
C ILE A 226 -3.21 0.82 24.48
N LYS A 227 -3.04 2.04 25.02
CA LYS A 227 -3.62 2.40 26.33
C LYS A 227 -5.15 2.47 26.28
N THR A 228 -5.72 3.02 25.21
CA THR A 228 -7.18 3.13 25.05
C THR A 228 -7.82 1.75 24.95
N GLU A 229 -7.30 0.85 24.11
CA GLU A 229 -7.84 -0.50 23.94
C GLU A 229 -7.77 -1.33 25.23
N LYS A 230 -6.64 -1.28 25.95
CA LYS A 230 -6.50 -1.94 27.25
C LYS A 230 -7.47 -1.42 28.31
N SER A 231 -7.78 -0.12 28.28
CA SER A 231 -8.72 0.48 29.23
C SER A 231 -10.17 0.08 28.93
N THR A 232 -10.53 -0.10 27.66
CA THR A 232 -11.85 -0.58 27.25
C THR A 232 -12.08 -2.03 27.66
N ASN A 233 -11.05 -2.87 27.54
CA ASN A 233 -11.13 -4.29 27.90
C ASN A 233 -11.11 -4.55 29.41
N GLY A 234 -10.51 -3.66 30.21
CA GLY A 234 -10.45 -3.78 31.68
C GLY A 234 -11.74 -3.42 32.43
N ASN A 235 -12.72 -2.79 31.77
CA ASN A 235 -13.99 -2.35 32.39
C ASN A 235 -15.16 -3.34 32.18
N ASN A 236 -14.91 -4.51 31.60
CA ASN A 236 -15.90 -5.56 31.34
C ASN A 236 -15.76 -6.79 32.26
N VAL A 237 -15.17 -6.62 33.44
CA VAL A 237 -15.07 -7.67 34.49
C VAL A 237 -15.94 -7.29 35.69
#